data_AF-A0A1J0KTX2-F1
#
_entry.id   AF-A0A1J0KTX2-F1
#
_cell.length_a   1.000
_cell.length_b   1.000
_cell.length_c   1.000
_cell.angle_alpha   90.00
_cell.angle_beta   90.00
_cell.angle_gamma   90.00
#
_symmetry.space_group_name_H-M   'P 1'
#
loop_
_entity.id
_entity.type
_entity.pdbx_description
1 polymer ?
#
loop_
_entity_poly.entity_id
_entity_poly.type
_entity_poly.pdbx_seq_one_letter_code
_entity_poly.pdbx_strand_id
1 'polypeptide(L)' 'MLRSQQNSKRNLTSLNGVWDLELLIKNDKSINKKVAVPASFNDLYTDDEIRTHSGKVLYSRKFRVSDDWKGKNITYL' A
#
# COMPACT_ATOMS: atom_id res chain seq x y z
N MET A 1 -7.46 17.00 -10.76
CA MET A 1 -7.93 16.04 -9.73
C MET A 1 -8.24 16.79 -8.45
N LEU A 2 -9.28 16.39 -7.71
CA LEU A 2 -9.60 16.98 -6.39
C LEU A 2 -8.99 16.12 -5.29
N ARG A 3 -8.43 16.74 -4.25
CA ARG A 3 -7.93 16.03 -3.06
C ARG A 3 -9.11 15.48 -2.25
N SER A 4 -9.03 14.21 -1.85
CA SER A 4 -10.04 13.60 -0.97
C SER A 4 -10.07 14.28 0.40
N GLN A 5 -11.26 14.64 0.86
CA GLN A 5 -11.50 15.32 2.13
C GLN A 5 -12.80 14.81 2.75
N GLN A 6 -12.84 14.72 4.08
CA GLN A 6 -14.04 14.36 4.84
C GLN A 6 -14.98 15.56 4.96
N ASN A 7 -16.28 15.35 4.72
CA ASN A 7 -17.31 16.36 4.89
C ASN A 7 -18.70 15.71 5.05
N SER A 8 -19.77 16.49 5.03
CA SER A 8 -21.15 16.00 5.20
C SER A 8 -21.64 15.02 4.11
N LYS A 9 -20.92 14.90 3.00
CA LYS A 9 -21.26 14.03 1.85
C LYS A 9 -20.20 12.97 1.55
N ARG A 10 -19.00 13.04 2.15
CA ARG A 10 -17.86 12.18 1.83
C ARG A 10 -17.18 11.70 3.10
N ASN A 11 -17.01 10.39 3.22
CA ASN A 11 -16.20 9.76 4.24
C ASN A 11 -14.79 9.52 3.71
N LEU A 12 -13.79 9.72 4.56
CA LEU A 12 -12.38 9.47 4.25
C LEU A 12 -11.83 8.42 5.20
N THR A 13 -11.15 7.41 4.67
CA THR A 13 -10.50 6.37 5.48
C THR A 13 -9.09 6.17 4.97
N SER A 14 -8.12 6.26 5.89
CA SER A 14 -6.71 6.07 5.56
C SER A 14 -6.40 4.57 5.45
N LEU A 15 -5.61 4.22 4.44
CA LEU A 15 -5.00 2.89 4.30
C LEU A 15 -3.52 2.89 4.74
N ASN A 16 -3.09 3.85 5.57
CA ASN A 16 -1.74 3.87 6.14
C ASN A 16 -1.52 2.69 7.11
N GLY A 17 -0.26 2.38 7.38
CA GLY A 17 0.15 1.34 8.32
C GLY A 17 1.07 0.31 7.67
N VAL A 18 1.07 -0.91 8.21
CA VAL A 18 1.94 -1.99 7.74
C VAL A 18 1.25 -2.78 6.63
N TRP A 19 1.93 -2.93 5.50
CA TRP A 19 1.49 -3.69 4.33
C TRP A 19 2.42 -4.89 4.09
N ASP A 20 1.93 -5.85 3.32
CA ASP A 20 2.75 -6.90 2.73
C ASP A 20 3.46 -6.36 1.48
N LEU A 21 4.77 -6.60 1.39
CA LEU A 21 5.62 -6.20 0.29
C LEU A 21 6.27 -7.44 -0.34
N GLU A 22 6.10 -7.59 -1.64
CA GLU A 22 6.78 -8.62 -2.43
C GLU A 22 7.70 -7.96 -3.46
N LEU A 23 8.99 -8.26 -3.40
CA LEU A 23 9.98 -7.84 -4.38
C LEU A 23 10.16 -8.96 -5.40
N LEU A 24 9.84 -8.69 -6.67
CA LEU A 24 10.02 -9.65 -7.75
C LEU A 24 11.46 -9.64 -8.24
N ILE A 25 12.17 -10.73 -7.99
CA ILE A 25 13.54 -10.95 -8.43
C ILE A 25 13.52 -11.78 -9.72
N LYS A 26 14.59 -11.71 -10.51
CA LYS A 26 14.78 -12.56 -11.68
C LYS A 26 14.71 -14.05 -11.30
N ASN A 27 14.30 -14.89 -12.26
CA ASN A 27 14.15 -16.35 -12.12
C ASN A 27 13.00 -16.78 -11.19
N ASP A 28 11.87 -16.06 -11.24
CA ASP A 28 10.63 -16.36 -10.48
C ASP A 28 10.81 -16.47 -8.96
N LYS A 29 11.86 -15.84 -8.42
CA LYS A 29 12.08 -15.71 -6.99
C LYS A 29 11.47 -14.42 -6.48
N SER A 30 10.94 -14.43 -5.26
CA SER A 30 10.50 -13.21 -4.60
C SER A 30 10.91 -13.13 -3.14
N ILE A 31 11.15 -11.90 -2.67
CA ILE A 31 11.39 -11.61 -1.26
C ILE A 31 10.12 -11.01 -0.68
N ASN A 32 9.63 -11.59 0.41
CA ASN A 32 8.44 -11.13 1.12
C ASN A 32 8.84 -10.42 2.41
N LYS A 33 8.33 -9.19 2.61
CA LYS A 33 8.58 -8.35 3.80
C LYS A 33 7.30 -7.66 4.26
N LYS A 34 7.35 -7.10 5.48
CA LYS A 34 6.37 -6.12 5.96
C LYS A 34 6.93 -4.72 5.77
N VAL A 35 6.13 -3.79 5.25
CA VAL A 35 6.56 -2.43 4.91
C VAL A 35 5.64 -1.39 5.54
N ALA A 36 6.19 -0.29 6.05
CA ALA A 36 5.40 0.84 6.52
C ALA A 36 4.96 1.72 5.33
N VAL A 37 3.70 2.14 5.32
CA VAL A 37 3.12 3.04 4.32
C VAL A 37 2.45 4.22 5.06
N PRO A 38 2.75 5.49 4.71
CA PRO A 38 3.57 5.92 3.58
C PRO A 38 5.06 5.95 3.92
N ALA A 39 5.89 5.32 3.08
CA ALA A 39 7.34 5.47 3.10
C ALA A 39 7.94 4.90 1.80
N SER A 40 9.15 5.32 1.45
CA SER A 40 9.97 4.58 0.50
C SER A 40 10.48 3.30 1.17
N PHE A 41 10.41 2.16 0.50
CA PHE A 41 10.82 0.89 1.09
C PHE A 41 12.34 0.70 1.14
N ASN A 42 13.10 1.41 0.30
CA ASN A 42 14.54 1.19 0.08
C ASN A 42 15.38 1.27 1.36
N ASP A 43 15.03 2.20 2.27
CA ASP A 43 15.80 2.47 3.49
C ASP A 43 15.11 1.95 4.77
N LEU A 44 14.02 1.19 4.62
CA LEU A 44 13.33 0.58 5.77
C LEU A 44 13.98 -0.73 6.24
N TYR A 45 14.95 -1.24 5.49
CA TYR A 45 15.63 -2.49 5.76
C TYR A 45 17.14 -2.29 5.63
N THR A 46 17.92 -3.16 6.27
CA THR A 46 19.39 -3.13 6.22
C THR A 46 19.96 -3.95 5.07
N ASP A 47 19.12 -4.47 4.18
CA ASP A 47 19.49 -5.39 3.11
C ASP A 47 19.80 -4.62 1.82
N ASP A 48 21.04 -4.74 1.34
CA ASP A 48 21.50 -4.05 0.13
C ASP A 48 20.75 -4.49 -1.13
N GLU A 49 20.29 -5.75 -1.20
CA GLU A 49 19.48 -6.23 -2.33
C GLU A 49 18.14 -5.50 -2.39
N ILE A 50 17.56 -5.16 -1.23
CA ILE A 50 16.31 -4.40 -1.15
C ILE A 50 16.55 -2.92 -1.47
N ARG A 51 17.60 -2.34 -0.90
CA ARG A 51 17.95 -0.92 -1.09
C ARG A 51 18.21 -0.61 -2.56
N THR A 52 18.93 -1.50 -3.25
CA THR A 52 19.34 -1.34 -4.65
C THR A 52 18.39 -2.02 -5.63
N HIS A 53 17.26 -2.57 -5.17
CA HIS A 53 16.30 -3.28 -6.01
C HIS A 53 15.82 -2.42 -7.17
N SER A 54 16.01 -2.92 -8.39
CA SER A 54 15.49 -2.33 -9.62
C SER A 54 14.56 -3.34 -10.28
N GLY A 55 13.27 -3.17 -10.08
CA GLY A 55 12.27 -4.07 -10.62
C GLY A 55 10.88 -3.78 -10.10
N LYS A 56 9.97 -4.73 -10.33
CA LYS A 56 8.60 -4.64 -9.83
C LYS A 56 8.58 -4.96 -8.34
N VAL A 57 7.71 -4.24 -7.62
CA VAL A 57 7.37 -4.49 -6.23
C VAL A 57 5.86 -4.49 -6.11
N LEU A 58 5.31 -5.39 -5.30
CA LEU A 58 3.87 -5.51 -5.07
C LEU A 58 3.56 -5.18 -3.62
N TYR A 59 2.63 -4.25 -3.42
CA TYR A 59 2.09 -3.91 -2.12
C TYR A 59 0.71 -4.55 -1.99
N SER A 60 0.45 -5.24 -0.88
CA SER A 60 -0.87 -5.79 -0.60
C SER A 60 -1.25 -5.61 0.86
N ARG A 61 -2.56 -5.42 1.11
CA ARG A 61 -3.16 -5.54 2.44
C ARG A 61 -4.63 -5.90 2.29
N LYS A 62 -5.18 -6.55 3.30
CA LYS A 62 -6.63 -6.65 3.48
C LYS A 62 -7.11 -5.48 4.34
N PHE A 63 -8.26 -4.91 3.99
CA PHE A 63 -8.94 -3.89 4.79
C PHE A 63 -10.44 -4.16 4.83
N ARG A 64 -11.11 -3.65 5.86
CA ARG A 64 -12.56 -3.80 6.01
C ARG A 64 -13.27 -2.66 5.28
N VAL A 65 -14.30 -3.00 4.51
CA VAL A 65 -15.27 -2.04 3.99
C VAL A 65 -16.33 -1.82 5.07
N SER A 66 -16.55 -0.56 5.46
CA SER A 66 -17.59 -0.23 6.45
C SER A 66 -18.97 -0.44 5.86
N ASP A 67 -19.93 -0.88 6.70
CA ASP A 67 -21.33 -1.04 6.29
C ASP A 67 -21.96 0.29 5.82
N ASP A 68 -21.46 1.42 6.34
CA ASP A 68 -21.87 2.78 5.93
C ASP A 68 -21.55 3.10 4.46
N TRP A 69 -20.70 2.30 3.81
CA TRP A 69 -20.33 2.50 2.41
C TRP A 69 -21.29 1.80 1.44
N LYS A 70 -22.22 0.97 1.96
CA LYS A 70 -23.16 0.21 1.13
C LYS A 70 -24.04 1.16 0.29
N GLY A 71 -24.09 0.91 -1.01
CA GLY A 71 -24.85 1.75 -1.96
C GLY A 71 -24.22 3.13 -2.22
N LYS A 72 -22.97 3.37 -1.80
CA LYS A 72 -22.21 4.58 -2.13
C LYS A 72 -21.20 4.29 -3.24
N ASN A 73 -20.78 5.35 -3.95
CA ASN A 73 -19.65 5.26 -4.87
C ASN A 73 -18.34 5.28 -4.06
N ILE A 74 -17.48 4.27 -4.28
CA ILE A 74 -16.20 4.10 -3.59
C ILE A 74 -15.08 4.45 -4.57
N THR A 75 -14.16 5.31 -4.14
CA THR A 75 -13.00 5.69 -4.95
C THR A 75 -11.73 5.57 -4.11
N TYR A 76 -10.69 5.00 -4.71
CA TYR A 76 -9.33 4.91 -4.18
C TYR A 76 -8.41 5.69 -5.12
N LEU A 77 -7.53 6.53 -4.56
CA LEU A 77 -6.59 7.42 -5.26
C LEU A 77 -5.23 7.33 -4.60
#